data_AF-A0A132T606-F1
#
_entry.id   AF-A0A132T606-F1
#
_cell.length_a   1.000
_cell.length_b   1.000
_cell.length_c   1.000
_cell.angle_alpha   90.00
_cell.angle_beta   90.00
_cell.angle_gamma   90.00
#
_symmetry.space_group_name_H-M   'P 1'
#
loop_
_entity.id
_entity.type
_entity.pdbx_description
1 polymer ?
#
loop_
_entity_poly.entity_id
_entity_poly.type
_entity_poly.pdbx_seq_one_letter_code
_entity_poly.pdbx_strand_id
1 'polypeptide(L)'
;MSASVEFNVSLTEIEREILVQAKQQNEVKVRGREFAERVKDTAVDYSPVDEGRYAGAWHVEDRQRTVNGMPAWRVKNDDPKANMIENGTGQNGPRGQGGSSPEFAVRARTAAHYGGTEELIEAD
;
A
#
# COMPACT_ATOMS: atom_id res chain seq x y z
N MET A 1 37.03 0.87 -37.38
CA MET A 1 35.77 0.90 -38.17
C MET A 1 34.64 0.99 -37.16
N SER A 2 34.00 2.15 -37.03
CA SER A 2 32.86 2.34 -36.12
C SER A 2 31.60 2.03 -36.91
N ALA A 3 30.85 1.00 -36.52
CA ALA A 3 29.55 0.71 -37.10
C ALA A 3 28.53 1.67 -36.51
N SER A 4 28.10 2.65 -37.30
CA SER A 4 26.95 3.49 -36.97
C SER A 4 25.69 2.62 -37.01
N VAL A 5 25.03 2.44 -35.86
CA VAL A 5 23.73 1.78 -35.81
C VAL A 5 22.68 2.78 -36.30
N GLU A 6 22.19 2.62 -37.52
CA GLU A 6 21.07 3.40 -38.04
C GLU A 6 19.75 2.86 -37.46
N PHE A 7 19.18 3.60 -36.50
CA PHE A 7 17.84 3.32 -35.96
C PHE A 7 16.77 3.82 -36.96
N ASN A 8 16.32 2.93 -37.86
CA ASN A 8 15.16 3.17 -38.72
C ASN A 8 13.85 2.85 -37.97
N VAL A 9 13.57 3.56 -36.87
CA VAL A 9 12.27 3.47 -36.20
C VAL A 9 11.42 4.63 -36.69
N SER A 10 10.26 4.35 -37.30
CA SER A 10 9.39 5.42 -37.78
C SER A 10 8.76 6.16 -36.60
N LEU A 11 8.49 7.46 -36.76
CA LEU A 11 7.79 8.26 -35.75
C LEU A 11 6.49 7.59 -35.27
N THR A 12 5.77 6.95 -36.18
CA THR A 12 4.54 6.19 -35.89
C THR A 12 4.78 4.95 -35.03
N GLU A 13 5.94 4.30 -35.12
CA GLU A 13 6.30 3.15 -34.30
C GLU A 13 6.67 3.60 -32.88
N ILE A 14 7.41 4.72 -32.75
CA ILE A 14 7.71 5.35 -31.46
C ILE A 14 6.42 5.78 -30.75
N GLU A 15 5.50 6.44 -31.46
CA GLU A 15 4.21 6.86 -30.90
C GLU A 15 3.40 5.65 -30.41
N ARG A 16 3.39 4.56 -31.17
CA ARG A 16 2.71 3.32 -30.79
C ARG A 16 3.33 2.72 -29.52
N GLU A 17 4.65 2.63 -29.46
CA GLU A 17 5.35 2.08 -28.29
C GLU A 17 5.11 2.91 -27.02
N ILE A 18 5.15 4.25 -27.13
CA ILE A 18 4.83 5.16 -26.02
C ILE A 18 3.40 4.90 -25.52
N LEU A 19 2.43 4.78 -26.43
CA LEU A 19 1.04 4.52 -26.05
C LEU A 19 0.86 3.15 -25.39
N VAL A 20 1.56 2.13 -25.86
CA VAL A 20 1.53 0.78 -25.25
C VAL A 20 2.11 0.83 -23.83
N GLN A 21 3.27 1.46 -23.65
CA GLN A 21 3.90 1.59 -22.33
C GLN A 21 3.03 2.41 -21.37
N ALA A 22 2.45 3.53 -21.83
CA ALA A 22 1.56 4.34 -21.02
C ALA A 22 0.31 3.57 -20.56
N LYS A 23 -0.29 2.76 -21.45
CA LYS A 23 -1.43 1.89 -21.09
C LYS A 23 -1.03 0.85 -20.05
N GLN A 24 0.11 0.17 -20.23
CA GLN A 24 0.61 -0.81 -19.27
C GLN A 24 0.87 -0.19 -17.90
N GLN A 25 1.49 0.99 -17.84
CA GLN A 25 1.70 1.73 -16.60
C GLN A 25 0.37 2.12 -15.93
N ASN A 26 -0.63 2.52 -16.72
CA ASN A 26 -1.95 2.85 -16.19
C ASN A 26 -2.67 1.61 -15.62
N GLU A 27 -2.59 0.47 -16.31
CA GLU A 27 -3.14 -0.80 -15.82
C GLU A 27 -2.51 -1.22 -14.49
N VAL A 28 -1.18 -1.07 -14.35
CA VAL A 28 -0.48 -1.31 -13.08
C VAL A 28 -1.01 -0.39 -11.98
N LYS A 29 -1.23 0.90 -12.27
CA LYS A 29 -1.79 1.85 -11.30
C LYS A 29 -3.19 1.46 -10.86
N VAL A 30 -4.08 1.13 -11.81
CA VAL A 30 -5.45 0.73 -11.51
C VAL A 30 -5.48 -0.53 -10.66
N ARG A 31 -4.78 -1.59 -11.08
CA ARG A 31 -4.74 -2.87 -10.35
C ARG A 31 -4.09 -2.74 -8.98
N GLY A 32 -3.04 -1.94 -8.86
CA GLY A 32 -2.37 -1.68 -7.59
C GLY A 32 -3.28 -0.93 -6.62
N ARG A 33 -4.04 0.06 -7.11
CA ARG A 33 -5.05 0.75 -6.30
C ARG A 33 -6.19 -0.17 -5.88
N GLU A 34 -6.73 -0.98 -6.78
CA GLU A 34 -7.75 -1.99 -6.45
C GLU A 34 -7.25 -2.97 -5.39
N PHE A 35 -5.99 -3.37 -5.46
CA PHE A 35 -5.38 -4.21 -4.42
C PHE A 35 -5.30 -3.46 -3.08
N ALA A 36 -4.87 -2.20 -3.06
CA ALA A 36 -4.85 -1.40 -1.84
C ALA A 36 -6.24 -1.21 -1.23
N GLU A 37 -7.29 -1.05 -2.04
CA GLU A 37 -8.68 -1.00 -1.58
C GLU A 37 -9.11 -2.33 -0.93
N ARG A 38 -8.74 -3.48 -1.50
CA ARG A 38 -9.00 -4.79 -0.85
C ARG A 38 -8.28 -4.95 0.48
N VAL A 39 -7.05 -4.43 0.58
CA VAL A 39 -6.29 -4.43 1.84
C VAL A 39 -7.00 -3.55 2.88
N LYS A 40 -7.49 -2.38 2.46
CA LYS A 40 -8.30 -1.49 3.31
C LYS A 40 -9.58 -2.18 3.78
N ASP A 41 -10.32 -2.82 2.90
CA ASP A 41 -11.56 -3.55 3.26
C ASP A 41 -11.25 -4.68 4.27
N THR A 42 -10.13 -5.39 4.11
CA THR A 42 -9.69 -6.39 5.09
C THR A 42 -9.37 -5.77 6.47
N ALA A 43 -8.75 -4.59 6.49
CA ALA A 43 -8.50 -3.87 7.74
C ALA A 43 -9.82 -3.41 8.40
N VAL A 44 -10.82 -3.02 7.61
CA VAL A 44 -12.17 -2.71 8.09
C VAL A 44 -12.81 -3.96 8.71
N ASP A 45 -12.72 -5.11 8.07
CA ASP A 45 -13.29 -6.37 8.59
C ASP A 45 -12.63 -6.84 9.89
N TYR A 46 -11.34 -6.53 10.07
CA TYR A 46 -10.62 -6.80 11.32
C TYR A 46 -10.85 -5.75 12.40
N SER A 47 -11.44 -4.61 12.06
CA SER A 47 -11.70 -3.53 13.01
C SER A 47 -12.73 -3.95 14.08
N PRO A 48 -12.59 -3.48 15.33
CA PRO A 48 -13.56 -3.79 16.38
C PRO A 48 -14.98 -3.31 16.04
N VAL A 49 -15.99 -4.18 16.27
CA VAL A 49 -17.40 -3.94 15.89
C VAL A 49 -18.00 -2.72 16.58
N ASP A 50 -17.62 -2.46 17.84
CA ASP A 50 -18.13 -1.32 18.63
C ASP A 50 -17.46 0.02 18.27
N GLU A 51 -16.47 0.01 17.36
CA GLU A 51 -15.69 1.19 16.97
C GLU A 51 -15.93 1.57 15.49
N GLY A 52 -17.19 1.77 15.11
CA GLY A 52 -17.57 2.11 13.73
C GLY A 52 -16.87 3.37 13.16
N ARG A 53 -16.46 4.32 14.02
CA ARG A 53 -15.65 5.47 13.61
C ARG A 53 -14.24 5.07 13.18
N TYR A 54 -13.59 4.17 13.92
CA TYR A 54 -12.27 3.65 13.58
C TYR A 54 -12.33 2.84 12.29
N ALA A 55 -13.32 1.96 12.13
CA ALA A 55 -13.54 1.24 10.89
C ALA A 55 -13.74 2.19 9.69
N GLY A 56 -14.50 3.27 9.87
CA GLY A 56 -14.72 4.29 8.84
C GLY A 56 -13.54 5.24 8.56
N ALA A 57 -12.49 5.22 9.38
CA ALA A 57 -11.31 6.09 9.23
C ALA A 57 -10.22 5.47 8.34
N TRP A 58 -10.38 4.21 7.92
CA TRP A 58 -9.49 3.54 6.97
C TRP A 58 -9.61 4.15 5.57
N HIS A 59 -8.47 4.49 4.97
CA HIS A 59 -8.42 4.99 3.60
C HIS A 59 -7.11 4.60 2.90
N VAL A 60 -7.14 4.67 1.57
CA VAL A 60 -5.97 4.47 0.71
C VAL A 60 -5.41 5.84 0.32
N GLU A 61 -4.13 6.04 0.59
CA GLU A 61 -3.36 7.21 0.18
C GLU A 61 -2.35 6.81 -0.92
N ASP A 62 -2.26 7.61 -1.97
CA ASP A 62 -1.22 7.45 -2.98
C ASP A 62 0.12 7.92 -2.39
N ARG A 63 1.15 7.07 -2.37
CA ARG A 63 2.48 7.52 -1.93
C ARG A 63 3.09 8.39 -3.03
N GLN A 64 3.56 9.58 -2.64
CA GLN A 64 4.28 10.47 -3.57
C GLN A 64 5.56 9.82 -4.12
N ARG A 65 6.20 8.94 -3.34
CA ARG A 65 7.41 8.23 -3.74
C ARG A 65 7.06 6.84 -4.25
N THR A 66 7.63 6.49 -5.40
CA THR A 66 7.63 5.12 -5.92
C THR A 66 8.48 4.22 -5.05
N VAL A 67 8.08 2.95 -4.92
CA VAL A 67 8.89 1.90 -4.29
C VAL A 67 9.42 1.01 -5.41
N ASN A 68 10.74 0.85 -5.52
CA ASN A 68 11.40 0.09 -6.59
C ASN A 68 10.96 0.52 -8.01
N GLY A 69 10.75 1.83 -8.21
CA GLY A 69 10.29 2.39 -9.50
C GLY A 69 8.81 2.14 -9.82
N MET A 70 8.05 1.54 -8.90
CA MET A 70 6.63 1.26 -9.06
C MET A 70 5.78 2.23 -8.24
N PRO A 71 4.57 2.60 -8.72
CA PRO A 71 3.60 3.31 -7.90
C PRO A 71 3.33 2.55 -6.60
N ALA A 72 3.20 3.28 -5.50
CA ALA A 72 2.96 2.70 -4.20
C ALA A 72 1.77 3.38 -3.52
N TRP A 73 1.07 2.61 -2.70
CA TRP A 73 -0.08 3.06 -1.93
C TRP A 73 0.15 2.76 -0.46
N ARG A 74 -0.51 3.51 0.39
CA ARG A 74 -0.52 3.32 1.84
C ARG A 74 -1.97 3.15 2.28
N VAL A 75 -2.23 2.12 3.08
CA VAL A 75 -3.50 1.96 3.80
C VAL A 75 -3.30 2.54 5.19
N LYS A 76 -4.06 3.57 5.55
CA LYS A 76 -3.90 4.33 6.78
C LYS A 76 -5.23 4.47 7.52
N ASN A 77 -5.15 4.53 8.84
CA ASN A 77 -6.26 4.89 9.72
C ASN A 77 -5.91 6.20 10.45
N ASP A 78 -6.76 7.21 10.32
CA ASP A 78 -6.57 8.53 10.94
C ASP A 78 -7.37 8.71 12.25
N ASP A 79 -8.00 7.66 12.77
CA ASP A 79 -8.69 7.76 14.05
C ASP A 79 -7.68 8.01 15.18
N PRO A 80 -7.93 8.97 16.10
CA PRO A 80 -7.05 9.22 17.24
C PRO A 80 -6.81 7.98 18.12
N LYS A 81 -7.74 7.02 18.13
CA LYS A 81 -7.61 5.75 18.85
C LYS A 81 -6.79 4.71 18.11
N ALA A 82 -6.41 4.93 16.86
CA ALA A 82 -5.71 3.94 16.05
C ALA A 82 -4.46 3.42 16.78
N ASN A 83 -3.64 4.29 17.36
CA ASN A 83 -2.47 3.84 18.12
C ASN A 83 -2.82 2.98 19.35
N MET A 84 -3.92 3.31 20.04
CA MET A 84 -4.39 2.55 21.20
C MET A 84 -4.96 1.19 20.80
N ILE A 85 -5.64 1.11 19.66
CA ILE A 85 -6.13 -0.15 19.10
C ILE A 85 -4.90 -0.97 18.69
N GLU A 86 -4.09 -0.47 17.77
CA GLU A 86 -2.96 -1.23 17.22
C GLU A 86 -1.95 -1.72 18.26
N ASN A 87 -1.64 -0.91 19.28
CA ASN A 87 -0.57 -1.20 20.25
C ASN A 87 -1.07 -1.48 21.68
N GLY A 88 -2.36 -1.30 21.95
CA GLY A 88 -2.91 -1.30 23.31
C GLY A 88 -2.49 -0.07 24.14
N THR A 89 -2.71 -0.13 25.45
CA THR A 89 -2.28 0.91 26.41
C THR A 89 -0.85 0.73 26.93
N GLY A 90 -0.16 -0.33 26.50
CA GLY A 90 1.17 -0.70 26.97
C GLY A 90 2.25 -0.49 25.92
N GLN A 91 3.12 0.49 26.18
CA GLN A 91 4.38 0.85 25.49
C GLN A 91 4.32 1.07 23.96
N ASN A 92 4.82 2.25 23.56
CA ASN A 92 4.97 2.74 22.20
C ASN A 92 6.00 1.91 21.40
N GLY A 93 5.62 0.73 20.92
CA GLY A 93 6.48 -0.06 20.04
C GLY A 93 5.74 -1.23 19.39
N PRO A 94 6.15 -1.66 18.18
CA PRO A 94 5.55 -2.79 17.50
C PRO A 94 5.85 -4.05 18.30
N ARG A 95 4.83 -4.84 18.58
CA ARG A 95 5.03 -6.14 19.24
C ARG A 95 5.73 -7.06 18.25
N GLY A 96 6.84 -7.67 18.68
CA GLY A 96 7.58 -8.63 17.87
C GLY A 96 6.69 -9.79 17.40
N GLN A 97 6.98 -10.32 16.21
CA GLN A 97 6.28 -11.49 15.67
C GLN A 97 6.33 -12.64 16.69
N GLY A 98 5.15 -13.10 17.13
CA GLY A 98 4.99 -14.32 17.93
C GLY A 98 4.54 -14.14 19.39
N GLY A 99 4.36 -12.93 19.89
CA GLY A 99 3.86 -12.69 21.25
C GLY A 99 2.42 -12.20 21.28
N SER A 100 1.46 -13.12 21.49
CA SER A 100 0.05 -12.87 21.83
C SER A 100 -0.55 -11.57 21.27
N SER A 101 -0.93 -11.54 19.99
CA SER A 101 -1.69 -10.42 19.43
C SER A 101 -3.09 -10.42 20.06
N PRO A 102 -3.46 -9.43 20.90
CA PRO A 102 -4.84 -9.29 21.32
C PRO A 102 -5.68 -8.86 20.11
N GLU A 103 -7.00 -8.86 20.26
CA GLU A 103 -8.00 -8.44 19.27
C GLU A 103 -7.71 -7.10 18.55
N PHE A 104 -6.75 -6.31 19.04
CA PHE A 104 -6.52 -4.91 18.71
C PHE A 104 -5.41 -4.65 17.65
N ALA A 105 -4.64 -5.63 17.17
CA ALA A 105 -3.57 -5.41 16.19
C ALA A 105 -4.01 -5.54 14.71
N VAL A 106 -4.90 -4.65 14.26
CA VAL A 106 -5.54 -4.70 12.93
C VAL A 106 -4.51 -4.58 11.79
N ARG A 107 -3.54 -3.66 11.87
CA ARG A 107 -2.48 -3.50 10.85
C ARG A 107 -1.64 -4.76 10.72
N ALA A 108 -1.13 -5.27 11.83
CA ALA A 108 -0.29 -6.47 11.82
C ALA A 108 -1.04 -7.69 11.29
N ARG A 109 -2.31 -7.88 11.66
CA ARG A 109 -3.17 -8.95 11.13
C ARG A 109 -3.43 -8.81 9.64
N THR A 110 -3.70 -7.59 9.18
CA THR A 110 -3.91 -7.29 7.76
C THR A 110 -2.64 -7.56 6.97
N ALA A 111 -1.47 -7.10 7.44
CA ALA A 111 -0.19 -7.37 6.80
C ALA A 111 0.10 -8.88 6.71
N ALA A 112 -0.10 -9.61 7.81
CA ALA A 112 0.09 -11.06 7.85
C ALA A 112 -0.84 -11.82 6.88
N HIS A 113 -2.09 -11.37 6.71
CA HIS A 113 -3.03 -11.95 5.75
C HIS A 113 -2.50 -11.94 4.31
N TYR A 114 -1.76 -10.90 3.93
CA TYR A 114 -1.16 -10.76 2.60
C TYR A 114 0.31 -11.19 2.53
N GLY A 115 0.84 -11.84 3.59
CA GLY A 115 2.23 -12.28 3.66
C GLY A 115 3.25 -11.14 3.79
N GLY A 116 2.83 -9.96 4.24
CA GLY A 116 3.66 -8.78 4.44
C GLY A 116 4.03 -8.53 5.90
N THR A 117 4.69 -7.39 6.13
CA THR A 117 5.05 -6.88 7.46
C THR A 117 4.47 -5.49 7.68
N GLU A 118 4.15 -5.14 8.92
CA GLU A 118 3.82 -3.76 9.29
C GLU A 118 5.10 -2.91 9.23
N GLU A 119 5.05 -1.80 8.50
CA GLU A 119 6.05 -0.73 8.64
C GLU A 119 5.58 0.24 9.72
N LEU A 120 6.42 0.48 10.74
CA LEU A 120 6.21 1.58 11.65
C LEU A 120 6.22 2.90 10.86
N ILE A 121 5.18 3.71 11.06
CA ILE A 121 5.18 5.09 10.60
C ILE A 121 5.86 5.91 11.70
N GLU A 122 7.16 6.18 11.54
CA GLU A 122 7.75 7.35 12.21
C GLU A 122 7.09 8.58 11.60
N ALA A 123 6.44 9.39 12.43
CA ALA A 123 5.93 10.68 11.99
C ALA A 123 7.14 11.58 11.73
N ASP A 124 7.34 11.99 10.48
CA ASP A 124 8.23 13.10 10.13
C ASP A 124 7.78 14.40 10.81
#